data_AF-A0A0Q8UAZ5-F1
#
_entry.id   AF-A0A0Q8UAZ5-F1
#
_cell.length_a   1.000
_cell.length_b   1.000
_cell.length_c   1.000
_cell.angle_alpha   90.00
_cell.angle_beta   90.00
_cell.angle_gamma   90.00
#
_symmetry.space_group_name_H-M   'P 1'
#
loop_
_entity.id
_entity.type
_entity.pdbx_description
1 polymer ?
#
loop_
_entity_poly.entity_id
_entity_poly.type
_entity_poly.pdbx_seq_one_letter_code
_entity_poly.pdbx_strand_id
1 'polypeptide(L)'
;MSIDMEAVIFDVLGKLAPGKSASSEEVARAADNENWRRLTGHVRNTARGLARQGKIVITRHGKPADPEKFKGVYRLRMPLEGEVVAPPAAAGDVDE
;
A
#
# COMPACT_ATOMS: atom_id res chain seq x y z
N MET A 1 14.86 -13.72 13.23
CA MET A 1 13.97 -12.59 13.55
C MET A 1 13.06 -12.41 12.35
N SER A 2 11.75 -12.60 12.52
CA SER A 2 10.79 -12.39 11.44
C SER A 2 10.51 -10.89 11.33
N ILE A 3 10.45 -10.36 10.11
CA ILE A 3 10.11 -8.95 9.89
C ILE A 3 8.59 -8.82 9.95
N ASP A 4 8.08 -8.03 10.89
CA ASP A 4 6.66 -7.70 10.99
C ASP A 4 6.29 -6.63 9.95
N MET A 5 5.99 -7.09 8.73
CA MET A 5 5.74 -6.21 7.59
C MET A 5 4.56 -5.26 7.81
N GLU A 6 3.55 -5.67 8.57
CA GLU A 6 2.43 -4.82 8.94
C GLU A 6 2.89 -3.60 9.75
N ALA A 7 3.71 -3.82 10.77
CA ALA A 7 4.25 -2.75 11.61
C ALA A 7 5.13 -1.80 10.81
N VAL A 8 5.98 -2.33 9.91
CA VAL A 8 6.83 -1.50 9.04
C VAL A 8 5.99 -0.64 8.10
N ILE A 9 4.92 -1.20 7.50
CA ILE A 9 4.01 -0.41 6.66
C ILE A 9 3.42 0.74 7.47
N PHE A 10 2.90 0.49 8.67
CA PHE A 10 2.32 1.55 9.50
C PHE A 10 3.33 2.58 9.97
N ASP A 11 4.53 2.17 10.33
CA ASP A 11 5.61 3.09 10.73
C ASP A 11 6.00 4.01 9.57
N VAL A 12 6.20 3.47 8.36
CA VAL A 12 6.53 4.26 7.17
C VAL A 12 5.39 5.19 6.80
N LEU A 13 4.15 4.69 6.75
CA LEU A 13 2.98 5.50 6.40
C LEU A 13 2.65 6.55 7.47
N GLY A 14 2.92 6.26 8.74
CA GLY A 14 2.70 7.17 9.87
C GLY A 14 3.72 8.32 9.92
N LYS A 15 4.91 8.14 9.34
CA LYS A 15 5.92 9.21 9.16
C LYS A 15 5.60 10.14 7.98
N LEU A 16 4.68 9.75 7.10
CA LEU A 16 4.30 10.54 5.95
C LEU A 16 3.23 11.57 6.33
N ALA A 17 3.29 12.75 5.71
CA ALA A 17 2.24 13.75 5.83
C ALA A 17 0.90 13.20 5.29
N PRO A 18 -0.25 13.69 5.80
CA PRO A 18 -1.57 13.25 5.33
C PRO A 18 -1.70 13.43 3.81
N GLY A 19 -2.17 12.38 3.14
CA GLY A 19 -2.31 12.33 1.68
C GLY A 19 -1.03 11.97 0.91
N LYS A 20 0.13 11.87 1.57
CA LYS A 20 1.34 11.30 0.95
C LYS A 20 1.26 9.78 0.88
N SER A 21 2.07 9.22 -0.02
CA SER A 21 2.08 7.78 -0.28
C SER A 21 3.49 7.23 -0.42
N ALA A 22 3.70 6.02 0.12
CA ALA A 22 4.94 5.26 0.02
C ALA A 22 4.85 4.24 -1.12
N SER A 23 5.98 3.98 -1.77
CA SER A 23 6.15 2.83 -2.65
C SER A 23 6.48 1.56 -1.85
N SER A 24 6.32 0.39 -2.46
CA SER A 24 6.73 -0.88 -1.83
C SER A 24 8.23 -0.97 -1.58
N GLU A 25 9.02 -0.28 -2.38
CA GLU A 25 10.48 -0.21 -2.23
C GLU A 25 10.86 0.61 -1.00
N GLU A 26 10.18 1.73 -0.74
CA GLU A 26 10.40 2.54 0.47
C GLU A 26 10.07 1.74 1.73
N VAL A 27 8.94 1.04 1.74
CA VAL A 27 8.57 0.15 2.86
C VAL A 27 9.58 -0.98 3.02
N ALA A 28 9.97 -1.64 1.92
CA ALA A 28 10.93 -2.72 1.96
C ALA A 28 12.32 -2.27 2.45
N ARG A 29 12.77 -1.07 2.05
CA ARG A 29 14.04 -0.48 2.50
C ARG A 29 14.00 -0.04 3.97
N ALA A 30 12.84 0.34 4.48
CA ALA A 30 12.65 0.63 5.90
C ALA A 30 12.74 -0.64 6.75
N ALA A 31 12.30 -1.78 6.21
CA ALA A 31 12.47 -3.08 6.86
C ALA A 31 13.92 -3.60 6.78
N ASP A 32 14.50 -3.63 5.59
CA ASP A 32 15.86 -4.10 5.34
C ASP A 32 16.41 -3.44 4.07
N ASN A 33 17.40 -2.56 4.21
CA ASN A 33 17.98 -1.84 3.09
C ASN A 33 18.84 -2.71 2.16
N GLU A 34 19.37 -3.84 2.64
CA GLU A 34 20.21 -4.73 1.84
C GLU A 34 19.36 -5.75 1.06
N ASN A 35 18.33 -6.30 1.72
CA ASN A 35 17.48 -7.36 1.15
C ASN A 35 16.11 -6.88 0.63
N TRP A 36 15.88 -5.57 0.55
CA TRP A 36 14.58 -4.96 0.18
C TRP A 36 13.92 -5.59 -1.06
N ARG A 37 14.70 -5.97 -2.08
CA ARG A 37 14.18 -6.55 -3.33
C ARG A 37 13.34 -7.79 -3.08
N ARG A 38 13.76 -8.64 -2.13
CA ARG A 38 13.05 -9.86 -1.72
C ARG A 38 11.82 -9.55 -0.86
N LEU A 39 11.86 -8.46 -0.11
CA LEU A 39 10.76 -8.02 0.75
C LEU A 39 9.59 -7.38 0.00
N THR A 40 9.82 -6.83 -1.20
CA THR A 40 8.74 -6.20 -2.00
C THR A 40 7.53 -7.12 -2.23
N GLY A 41 7.75 -8.43 -2.38
CA GLY A 41 6.67 -9.42 -2.48
C GLY A 41 5.88 -9.58 -1.17
N HIS A 42 6.56 -9.55 -0.02
CA HIS A 42 5.94 -9.58 1.30
C HIS A 42 5.18 -8.28 1.62
N VAL A 43 5.75 -7.12 1.26
CA VAL A 43 5.07 -5.82 1.33
C VAL A 43 3.77 -5.88 0.55
N ARG A 44 3.82 -6.37 -0.70
CA ARG A 44 2.62 -6.49 -1.54
C ARG A 44 1.56 -7.36 -0.88
N ASN A 45 1.91 -8.55 -0.40
CA ASN A 45 0.94 -9.47 0.19
C ASN A 45 0.30 -8.88 1.46
N THR A 46 1.10 -8.25 2.31
CA THR A 46 0.63 -7.60 3.54
C THR A 46 -0.27 -6.41 3.23
N ALA A 47 0.15 -5.55 2.29
CA ALA A 47 -0.64 -4.41 1.85
C ALA A 47 -2.01 -4.81 1.30
N ARG A 48 -2.10 -5.93 0.56
CA ARG A 48 -3.38 -6.49 0.09
C ARG A 48 -4.32 -6.83 1.25
N GLY A 49 -3.79 -7.49 2.28
CA GLY A 49 -4.55 -7.84 3.48
C GLY A 49 -5.03 -6.60 4.25
N LEU A 50 -4.15 -5.61 4.40
CA LEU A 50 -4.46 -4.35 5.09
C LEU A 50 -5.49 -3.49 4.34
N ALA A 51 -5.36 -3.42 3.01
CA ALA A 51 -6.31 -2.69 2.17
C ALA A 51 -7.69 -3.34 2.18
N ARG A 52 -7.76 -4.68 2.19
CA ARG A 52 -9.02 -5.42 2.38
C ARG A 52 -9.69 -5.14 3.72
N GLN A 53 -8.90 -4.85 4.76
CA GLN A 53 -9.39 -4.45 6.08
C GLN A 53 -9.74 -2.96 6.17
N GLY A 54 -9.52 -2.17 5.10
CA GLY A 54 -9.71 -0.72 5.12
C GLY A 54 -8.68 0.03 5.97
N LYS A 55 -7.59 -0.62 6.41
CA LYS A 55 -6.54 -0.01 7.23
C LYS A 55 -5.59 0.88 6.44
N ILE A 56 -5.41 0.60 5.14
CA ILE A 56 -4.60 1.38 4.20
C ILE A 56 -5.31 1.51 2.85
N VAL A 57 -4.88 2.46 2.04
CA VAL A 57 -5.38 2.64 0.68
C VAL A 57 -4.25 2.38 -0.32
N ILE A 58 -4.52 1.50 -1.28
CA ILE A 58 -3.63 1.26 -2.42
C ILE A 58 -4.09 2.16 -3.55
N THR A 59 -3.19 3.00 -4.06
CA THR A 59 -3.46 3.88 -5.20
C THR A 59 -2.54 3.57 -6.36
N ARG A 60 -3.04 3.79 -7.58
CA ARG A 60 -2.32 3.71 -8.83
C ARG A 60 -2.64 4.95 -9.65
N HIS A 61 -1.60 5.66 -10.07
CA HIS A 61 -1.76 6.91 -10.83
C HIS A 61 -2.69 7.93 -10.15
N GLY A 62 -2.64 8.01 -8.81
CA GLY A 62 -3.46 8.90 -7.99
C GLY A 62 -4.89 8.39 -7.71
N LYS A 63 -5.35 7.29 -8.33
CA LYS A 63 -6.69 6.72 -8.11
C LYS A 63 -6.61 5.50 -7.18
N PRO A 64 -7.61 5.25 -6.31
CA PRO A 64 -7.69 4.01 -5.54
C PRO A 64 -7.75 2.80 -6.49
N ALA A 65 -6.94 1.79 -6.20
CA ALA A 65 -6.82 0.58 -7.02
C ALA A 65 -7.28 -0.65 -6.24
N ASP A 66 -7.86 -1.61 -6.96
CA ASP A 66 -8.29 -2.88 -6.39
C ASP A 66 -7.08 -3.64 -5.83
N PRO A 67 -7.06 -3.96 -4.51
CA PRO A 67 -5.96 -4.68 -3.86
C PRO A 67 -5.69 -6.06 -4.49
N GLU A 68 -6.63 -6.66 -5.19
CA GLU A 68 -6.44 -7.99 -5.76
C GLU A 68 -5.92 -7.97 -7.19
N LYS A 69 -6.22 -6.89 -7.93
CA LYS A 69 -5.94 -6.79 -9.37
C LYS A 69 -4.79 -5.86 -9.71
N PHE A 70 -4.29 -5.04 -8.79
CA PHE A 70 -3.20 -4.11 -9.11
C PHE A 70 -1.91 -4.84 -9.53
N LYS A 71 -1.32 -4.33 -10.63
CA LYS A 71 -0.06 -4.76 -11.22
C LYS A 71 0.82 -3.53 -11.48
N GLY A 72 2.13 -3.75 -11.50
CA GLY A 72 3.10 -2.68 -11.78
C GLY A 72 3.25 -1.72 -10.60
N VAL A 73 3.51 -0.44 -10.89
CA VAL A 73 3.77 0.59 -9.89
C VAL A 73 2.48 0.92 -9.12
N TYR A 74 2.54 0.75 -7.80
CA TYR A 74 1.47 1.10 -6.87
C TYR A 74 2.04 1.92 -5.71
N ARG A 75 1.15 2.63 -5.04
CA ARG A 75 1.45 3.50 -3.91
C ARG A 75 0.54 3.13 -2.75
N LEU A 76 1.05 3.23 -1.53
CA LEU A 76 0.36 2.95 -0.29
C LEU A 76 0.21 4.25 0.48
N ARG A 77 -0.97 4.53 1.00
CA ARG A 77 -1.20 5.69 1.87
C ARG A 77 -2.08 5.33 3.05
N MET A 78 -2.04 6.16 4.09
CA MET A 78 -3.05 6.11 5.14
C MET A 78 -4.44 6.49 4.57
N PRO A 79 -5.51 5.88 5.08
CA PRO A 79 -6.87 6.37 4.84
C PRO A 79 -6.98 7.79 5.42
N LEU A 80 -7.67 8.69 4.72
CA LEU A 80 -7.97 10.00 5.26
C LEU A 80 -9.17 9.90 6.22
N GLU A 81 -9.24 10.79 7.20
CA GLU A 81 -10.34 10.81 8.18
C GLU A 81 -11.69 10.91 7.45
N GLY A 82 -12.58 9.94 7.68
CA GLY A 82 -13.88 9.84 7.00
C GLY A 82 -13.87 9.13 5.63
N GLU A 83 -12.70 8.72 5.13
CA GLU A 83 -12.59 7.91 3.93
C GLU A 83 -12.93 6.45 4.27
N VAL A 84 -14.22 6.10 4.17
CA VAL A 84 -14.63 4.70 4.18
C VAL A 84 -14.08 4.09 2.91
N VAL A 85 -13.03 3.28 3.03
CA VAL A 85 -12.52 2.48 1.91
C VAL A 85 -13.60 1.45 1.60
N ALA A 86 -14.58 1.84 0.78
CA ALA A 86 -15.67 0.98 0.37
C ALA A 86 -15.08 -0.30 -0.24
N PRO A 87 -15.64 -1.49 0.03
CA PRO A 87 -15.31 -2.66 -0.76
C PRO A 87 -15.53 -2.29 -2.23
N PRO A 88 -14.60 -2.65 -3.14
CA PRO A 88 -14.47 -1.99 -4.44
C PRO A 88 -15.74 -2.16 -5.28
N ALA A 89 -16.62 -1.16 -5.23
CA ALA A 89 -17.69 -0.95 -6.18
C ALA A 89 -17.15 0.00 -7.26
N ALA A 90 -16.99 -0.56 -8.46
CA ALA A 90 -16.92 0.13 -9.74
C ALA A 90 -15.87 1.26 -9.92
N ALA A 91 -14.75 0.90 -10.55
CA ALA A 91 -14.11 1.77 -11.55
C ALA A 91 -13.72 0.82 -12.70
N GLY A 92 -14.39 0.78 -13.84
CA GLY A 92 -15.00 1.92 -14.53
C GLY A 92 -13.89 2.76 -15.14
N ASP A 93 -13.68 2.52 -16.44
CA ASP A 93 -13.02 3.37 -17.42
C ASP A 93 -11.50 3.28 -17.63
N VAL A 94 -11.20 2.46 -18.66
CA VAL A 94 -10.44 2.77 -19.89
C VAL A 94 -9.49 3.97 -19.86
N ASP A 95 -8.26 3.73 -20.30
CA ASP A 95 -7.50 4.72 -21.07
C ASP A 95 -6.63 3.94 -22.06
N GLU A 96 -6.79 4.30 -23.33
CA GLU A 96 -6.28 3.70 -24.57
C GLU A 96 -4.76 3.83 -24.75
#